data_AF-A0A5C5GEM4-F1
#
_entry.id   AF-A0A5C5GEM4-F1
#
_cell.length_a   1.000
_cell.length_b   1.000
_cell.length_c   1.000
_cell.angle_alpha   90.00
_cell.angle_beta   90.00
_cell.angle_gamma   90.00
#
_symmetry.space_group_name_H-M   'P 1'
#
loop_
_entity.id
_entity.type
_entity.pdbx_description
1 polymer ?
#
loop_
_entity_poly.entity_id
_entity_poly.type
_entity_poly.pdbx_seq_one_letter_code
_entity_poly.pdbx_strand_id
1 'polypeptide(L)'
;MRRYLIVVTLLAWAAPAAAQELRTEFYALSRQDRQALQEQLVTRGLYASTVDGLWGPGTAAAVDQARATLAYPGFAENAREAGIVNEIEIIRIYLESALMEASSASLRPRS
;
A
#
# COMPACT_ATOMS: atom_id res chain seq x y z
N MET A 1 -25.41 5.54 47.02
CA MET A 1 -26.26 5.59 45.80
C MET A 1 -25.35 5.74 44.59
N ARG A 2 -25.56 4.88 43.58
CA ARG A 2 -24.78 4.76 42.33
C ARG A 2 -24.74 6.06 41.53
N ARG A 3 -23.55 6.46 41.05
CA ARG A 3 -23.37 7.00 39.70
C ARG A 3 -22.09 6.41 39.11
N TYR A 4 -22.27 5.42 38.24
CA TYR A 4 -21.24 4.94 37.34
C TYR A 4 -20.83 6.09 36.43
N LEU A 5 -19.57 6.51 36.49
CA LEU A 5 -18.92 7.13 35.35
C LEU A 5 -18.06 6.04 34.72
N ILE A 6 -18.66 5.29 33.80
CA ILE A 6 -17.88 4.57 32.80
C ILE A 6 -17.34 5.65 31.88
N VAL A 7 -16.10 6.08 32.12
CA VAL A 7 -15.34 6.80 31.10
C VAL A 7 -14.83 5.74 30.14
N VAL A 8 -15.62 5.42 29.11
CA VAL A 8 -15.09 4.72 27.93
C VAL A 8 -14.22 5.74 27.21
N THR A 9 -12.91 5.70 27.47
CA THR A 9 -11.94 6.44 26.67
C THR A 9 -11.82 5.72 25.33
N LEU A 10 -12.49 6.27 24.31
CA LEU A 10 -12.36 5.89 22.91
C LEU A 10 -10.90 6.09 22.47
N LEU A 11 -10.15 5.00 22.28
CA LEU A 11 -8.79 5.10 21.72
C LEU A 11 -8.46 4.05 20.66
N ALA A 12 -9.46 3.42 20.02
CA ALA A 12 -9.19 2.42 18.99
C ALA A 12 -10.27 2.27 17.91
N TRP A 13 -10.80 3.37 17.32
CA TRP A 13 -11.76 3.24 16.20
C TRP A 13 -11.32 3.86 14.86
N ALA A 14 -10.08 4.34 14.71
CA ALA A 14 -9.64 4.86 13.40
C ALA A 14 -9.17 3.77 12.42
N ALA A 15 -8.61 2.66 12.92
CA ALA A 15 -7.99 1.61 12.09
C ALA A 15 -8.93 0.90 11.09
N PRO A 16 -10.20 0.54 11.42
CA PRO A 16 -11.02 -0.23 10.49
C PRO A 16 -11.49 0.59 9.28
N ALA A 17 -11.65 1.91 9.41
CA ALA A 17 -12.10 2.76 8.31
C ALA A 17 -11.02 2.88 7.21
N ALA A 18 -9.77 3.16 7.60
CA ALA A 18 -8.65 3.26 6.66
C ALA A 18 -8.38 1.92 5.94
N ALA A 19 -8.44 0.79 6.66
CA ALA A 19 -8.26 -0.53 6.04
C ALA A 19 -9.38 -0.90 5.06
N GLN A 20 -10.62 -0.42 5.31
CA GLN A 20 -11.74 -0.63 4.40
C GLN A 20 -11.63 0.25 3.15
N GLU A 21 -11.10 1.45 3.26
CA GLU A 21 -10.84 2.36 2.14
C GLU A 21 -9.80 1.75 1.19
N LEU A 22 -8.65 1.33 1.71
CA LEU A 22 -7.60 0.66 0.90
C LEU A 22 -8.12 -0.60 0.20
N ARG A 23 -8.95 -1.41 0.89
CA ARG A 23 -9.60 -2.57 0.29
C ARG A 23 -10.50 -2.16 -0.88
N THR A 24 -11.27 -1.09 -0.71
CA THR A 24 -12.20 -0.59 -1.72
C THR A 24 -11.43 -0.09 -2.95
N GLU A 25 -10.38 0.70 -2.75
CA GLU A 25 -9.48 1.17 -3.81
C GLU A 25 -8.80 0.00 -4.53
N PHE A 26 -8.35 -1.02 -3.80
CA PHE A 26 -7.76 -2.21 -4.38
C PHE A 26 -8.75 -2.94 -5.29
N TYR A 27 -10.00 -3.09 -4.86
CA TYR A 27 -11.03 -3.73 -5.68
C TYR A 27 -11.54 -2.86 -6.84
N ALA A 28 -11.30 -1.55 -6.82
CA ALA A 28 -11.58 -0.66 -7.95
C ALA A 28 -10.64 -0.93 -9.14
N LEU A 29 -9.47 -1.53 -8.90
CA LEU A 29 -8.57 -2.00 -9.94
C LEU A 29 -9.12 -3.23 -10.67
N SER A 30 -8.72 -3.39 -11.95
CA SER A 30 -8.99 -4.62 -12.69
C SER A 30 -8.31 -5.81 -12.01
N ARG A 31 -8.83 -7.03 -12.21
CA ARG A 31 -8.22 -8.23 -11.61
C ARG A 31 -6.74 -8.39 -12.03
N GLN A 32 -6.43 -8.05 -13.27
CA GLN A 32 -5.05 -8.08 -13.78
C GLN A 32 -4.16 -7.09 -13.03
N ASP A 33 -4.60 -5.86 -12.83
CA ASP A 33 -3.82 -4.85 -12.10
C ASP A 33 -3.64 -5.21 -10.63
N ARG A 34 -4.63 -5.88 -10.02
CA ARG A 34 -4.50 -6.40 -8.65
C ARG A 34 -3.43 -7.48 -8.53
N GLN A 35 -3.38 -8.39 -9.51
CA GLN A 35 -2.34 -9.41 -9.57
C GLN A 35 -0.98 -8.79 -9.84
N ALA A 36 -0.88 -7.85 -10.78
CA ALA A 36 0.35 -7.12 -11.06
C ALA A 36 0.87 -6.39 -9.82
N LEU A 37 0.00 -5.69 -9.08
CA LEU A 37 0.37 -5.04 -7.82
C LEU A 37 0.89 -6.07 -6.80
N GLN A 38 0.22 -7.21 -6.64
CA GLN A 38 0.69 -8.29 -5.75
C GLN A 38 2.05 -8.83 -6.20
N GLU A 39 2.29 -9.04 -7.49
CA GLU A 39 3.59 -9.49 -8.04
C GLU A 39 4.72 -8.49 -7.80
N GLN A 40 4.42 -7.19 -7.95
CA GLN A 40 5.37 -6.13 -7.64
C GLN A 40 5.72 -6.12 -6.15
N LEU A 41 4.74 -6.33 -5.27
CA LEU A 41 4.98 -6.47 -3.84
C LEU A 41 5.79 -7.72 -3.49
N VAL A 42 5.60 -8.86 -4.20
CA VAL A 42 6.46 -10.05 -4.07
C VAL A 42 7.90 -9.70 -4.45
N THR A 43 8.09 -9.03 -5.58
CA THR A 43 9.41 -8.67 -6.10
C THR A 43 10.21 -7.80 -5.13
N ARG A 44 9.53 -7.00 -4.29
CA ARG A 44 10.13 -6.18 -3.23
C ARG A 44 10.27 -6.90 -1.89
N GLY A 45 9.85 -8.16 -1.78
CA GLY A 45 9.85 -8.91 -0.53
C GLY A 45 8.80 -8.46 0.48
N LEU A 46 7.84 -7.62 0.07
CA LEU A 46 6.76 -7.09 0.93
C LEU A 46 5.56 -8.03 1.01
N TYR A 47 5.42 -8.96 0.06
CA TYR A 47 4.31 -9.89 -0.03
C TYR A 47 4.82 -11.33 -0.20
N ALA A 48 4.35 -12.22 0.68
CA ALA A 48 4.76 -13.63 0.71
C ALA A 48 3.57 -14.59 0.53
N SER A 49 2.37 -14.07 0.26
CA SER A 49 1.17 -14.86 0.00
C SER A 49 0.92 -15.05 -1.50
N THR A 50 -0.16 -15.75 -1.85
CA THR A 50 -0.50 -16.06 -3.24
C THR A 50 -0.88 -14.82 -4.04
N VAL A 51 -0.42 -14.75 -5.30
CA VAL A 51 -0.86 -13.76 -6.29
C VAL A 51 -2.18 -14.23 -6.91
N ASP A 52 -3.30 -13.81 -6.36
CA ASP A 52 -4.65 -14.25 -6.74
C ASP A 52 -5.61 -13.10 -7.10
N GLY A 53 -5.19 -11.86 -6.85
CA GLY A 53 -6.00 -10.66 -7.03
C GLY A 53 -7.10 -10.49 -5.97
N LEU A 54 -6.98 -11.14 -4.81
CA LEU A 54 -7.88 -11.03 -3.67
C LEU A 54 -7.28 -10.19 -2.53
N TRP A 55 -8.14 -9.60 -1.72
CA TRP A 55 -7.73 -8.86 -0.53
C TRP A 55 -7.79 -9.77 0.71
N GLY A 56 -6.63 -10.18 1.20
CA GLY A 56 -6.47 -10.91 2.46
C GLY A 56 -5.60 -10.17 3.48
N PRO A 57 -5.38 -10.76 4.67
CA PRO A 57 -4.48 -10.20 5.68
C PRO A 57 -3.07 -9.93 5.16
N GLY A 58 -2.55 -10.82 4.30
CA GLY A 58 -1.24 -10.63 3.66
C GLY A 58 -1.20 -9.43 2.72
N THR A 59 -2.26 -9.21 1.94
CA THR A 59 -2.35 -8.08 1.01
C THR A 59 -2.44 -6.77 1.79
N ALA A 60 -3.26 -6.74 2.84
CA ALA A 60 -3.37 -5.58 3.72
C ALA A 60 -2.03 -5.21 4.38
N ALA A 61 -1.31 -6.20 4.91
CA ALA A 61 0.00 -5.98 5.52
C ALA A 61 1.04 -5.48 4.51
N ALA A 62 1.07 -6.04 3.29
CA ALA A 62 2.00 -5.63 2.25
C ALA A 62 1.73 -4.21 1.76
N VAL A 63 0.45 -3.84 1.58
CA VAL A 63 0.03 -2.46 1.22
C VAL A 63 0.44 -1.48 2.31
N ASP A 64 0.25 -1.82 3.59
CA ASP A 64 0.63 -0.94 4.69
C ASP A 64 2.15 -0.75 4.80
N GLN A 65 2.93 -1.82 4.62
CA GLN A 65 4.39 -1.74 4.54
C GLN A 65 4.87 -0.95 3.32
N ALA A 66 4.19 -1.08 2.17
CA ALA A 66 4.48 -0.28 0.99
C ALA A 66 4.27 1.21 1.29
N ARG A 67 3.17 1.60 1.95
CA ARG A 67 2.95 3.00 2.38
C ARG A 67 4.04 3.54 3.29
N ALA A 68 4.54 2.71 4.22
CA ALA A 68 5.67 3.09 5.06
C ALA A 68 6.94 3.35 4.23
N THR A 69 7.17 2.56 3.17
CA THR A 69 8.27 2.80 2.21
C THR A 69 8.09 4.15 1.50
N LEU A 70 6.88 4.53 1.11
CA LEU A 70 6.63 5.81 0.44
C LEU A 70 6.95 7.03 1.31
N ALA A 71 6.83 6.90 2.63
CA ALA A 71 7.19 7.97 3.58
C ALA A 71 8.71 8.25 3.55
N TYR A 72 9.52 7.22 3.31
CA TYR A 72 10.96 7.32 3.07
C TYR A 72 11.24 7.07 1.57
N PRO A 73 10.80 7.98 0.69
CA PRO A 73 11.55 9.21 0.39
C PRO A 73 10.64 10.43 0.15
N GLY A 74 9.52 10.55 0.87
CA GLY A 74 8.52 11.62 0.67
C GLY A 74 7.68 11.47 -0.61
N PHE A 75 7.72 10.31 -1.28
CA PHE A 75 7.03 10.10 -2.56
C PHE A 75 5.51 10.31 -2.44
N ALA A 76 4.90 9.80 -1.37
CA ALA A 76 3.45 9.92 -1.16
C ALA A 76 2.98 11.36 -0.91
N GLU A 77 3.86 12.24 -0.43
CA GLU A 77 3.57 13.67 -0.30
C GLU A 77 3.55 14.32 -1.68
N ASN A 78 4.62 14.15 -2.46
CA ASN A 78 4.73 14.67 -3.82
C ASN A 78 3.58 14.20 -4.73
N ALA A 79 3.16 12.93 -4.63
CA ALA A 79 2.06 12.40 -5.42
C ALA A 79 0.72 13.08 -5.07
N ARG A 80 0.48 13.38 -3.80
CA ARG A 80 -0.72 14.08 -3.35
C ARG A 80 -0.72 15.56 -3.75
N GLU A 81 0.44 16.22 -3.71
CA GLU A 81 0.60 17.57 -4.26
C GLU A 81 0.30 17.61 -5.76
N ALA A 82 0.62 16.52 -6.49
CA ALA A 82 0.25 16.34 -7.88
C ALA A 82 -1.23 15.94 -8.09
N GLY A 83 -2.04 15.85 -7.03
CA GLY A 83 -3.47 15.55 -7.09
C GLY A 83 -3.82 14.06 -7.08
N ILE A 84 -2.85 13.17 -6.88
CA ILE A 84 -3.08 11.73 -6.77
C ILE A 84 -3.42 11.42 -5.31
N VAL A 85 -4.70 11.14 -5.04
CA VAL A 85 -5.19 10.90 -3.68
C VAL A 85 -5.54 9.43 -3.39
N ASN A 86 -5.61 8.59 -4.44
CA ASN A 86 -5.88 7.16 -4.30
C ASN A 86 -4.60 6.46 -3.82
N GLU A 87 -4.67 5.82 -2.67
CA GLU A 87 -3.49 5.35 -1.98
C GLU A 87 -2.91 4.09 -2.64
N ILE A 88 -3.78 3.23 -3.18
CA ILE A 88 -3.36 2.08 -4.00
C ILE A 88 -2.67 2.54 -5.30
N GLU A 89 -3.14 3.62 -5.91
CA GLU A 89 -2.55 4.19 -7.12
C GLU A 89 -1.13 4.73 -6.85
N ILE A 90 -0.94 5.47 -5.75
CA ILE A 90 0.39 5.96 -5.35
C ILE A 90 1.36 4.80 -5.17
N ILE A 91 0.92 3.71 -4.51
CA ILE A 91 1.75 2.51 -4.32
C ILE A 91 2.12 1.89 -5.66
N ARG A 92 1.16 1.72 -6.58
CA ARG A 92 1.41 1.10 -7.89
C ARG A 92 2.43 1.92 -8.69
N ILE A 93 2.25 3.24 -8.77
CA ILE A 93 3.17 4.14 -9.49
C ILE A 93 4.59 4.05 -8.91
N TYR A 94 4.74 4.06 -7.58
CA TYR A 94 6.06 3.93 -6.95
C TYR A 94 6.73 2.58 -7.23
N LEU A 95 5.96 1.49 -7.18
CA LEU A 95 6.49 0.16 -7.44
C LEU A 95 6.92 0.01 -8.90
N GLU A 96 6.15 0.54 -9.84
CA GLU A 96 6.49 0.61 -11.26
C GLU A 96 7.74 1.45 -11.51
N SER A 97 7.84 2.65 -10.92
CA SER A 97 8.98 3.54 -11.12
C SER A 97 10.28 2.92 -10.61
N ALA A 98 10.28 2.38 -9.39
CA ALA A 98 11.48 1.77 -8.83
C ALA A 98 11.85 0.41 -9.48
N LEU A 99 10.91 -0.26 -10.16
CA LEU A 99 11.25 -1.41 -11.03
C LEU A 99 11.99 -0.94 -12.30
N MET A 100 11.56 0.17 -12.91
CA MET A 100 12.25 0.74 -14.06
C MET A 100 13.67 1.18 -13.70
N GLU A 101 13.85 1.86 -12.56
CA GLU A 101 15.17 2.28 -12.07
C GLU A 101 16.13 1.09 -11.86
N ALA A 102 15.65 0.02 -11.22
CA ALA A 102 16.44 -1.20 -11.02
C ALA A 102 16.83 -1.86 -12.36
N SER A 103 15.91 -1.89 -13.33
CA SER A 103 16.18 -2.42 -14.67
C SER A 103 17.21 -1.57 -15.43
N SER A 104 17.14 -0.24 -15.31
CA SER A 104 18.12 0.67 -15.93
C SER A 104 19.51 0.59 -15.27
N ALA A 105 19.58 0.38 -13.96
CA ALA A 105 20.85 0.22 -13.24
C ALA A 105 21.59 -1.06 -13.64
N SER A 106 20.86 -2.15 -13.92
CA SER A 106 21.43 -3.43 -14.35
C SER A 106 21.99 -3.41 -15.78
N LEU A 107 21.60 -2.45 -16.61
CA LEU A 107 22.01 -2.33 -18.02
C LEU A 107 23.27 -1.49 -18.24
N ARG A 108 23.89 -0.95 -17.18
CA ARG A 108 25.18 -0.25 -17.30
C ARG A 108 26.31 -1.26 -17.48
N PRO A 109 27.00 -1.32 -18.63
CA PRO A 109 28.17 -2.17 -18.79
C PRO A 109 29.26 -1.70 -17.81
N ARG A 110 29.84 -2.63 -17.06
CA ARG A 110 31.06 -2.35 -16.28
C ARG A 110 32.18 -2.02 -17.28
N SER A 111 32.54 -0.74 -17.37
CA SER A 111 33.70 -0.23 -18.10
C SER A 111 35.00 -0.65 -17.44
#